data_AF-A0A1F9F0K6-F1
#
_entry.id   AF-A0A1F9F0K6-F1
#
_cell.length_a   1.000
_cell.length_b   1.000
_cell.length_c   1.000
_cell.angle_alpha   90.00
_cell.angle_beta   90.00
_cell.angle_gamma   90.00
#
_symmetry.space_group_name_H-M   'P 1'
#
loop_
_entity.id
_entity.type
_entity.pdbx_description
1 polymer ?
#
loop_
_entity_poly.entity_id
_entity_poly.type
_entity_poly.pdbx_seq_one_letter_code
_entity_poly.pdbx_strand_id
1 'polypeptide(L)' 'MRLVVIDQDRTFDLPTREEVPQWLREARRRSGLSLADVARRVGDVSRQAVHMWERGSATPNAYHLMQLVVMFAPPGR' A
#
# COMPACT_ATOMS: atom_id res chain seq x y z
N MET A 1 -0.99 42.10 1.85
CA MET A 1 -0.76 41.73 0.44
C MET A 1 -0.52 40.23 0.41
N ARG A 2 -1.38 39.50 -0.29
CA ARG A 2 -1.42 38.02 -0.32
C ARG A 2 -0.48 37.55 -1.43
N LEU A 3 0.37 36.58 -1.16
CA LEU A 3 0.76 35.61 -2.19
C LEU A 3 0.18 34.27 -1.76
N VAL A 4 -0.81 33.82 -2.52
CA VAL A 4 -1.25 32.43 -2.50
C VAL A 4 -0.05 31.64 -3.03
N VAL A 5 0.72 31.02 -2.15
CA VAL A 5 1.59 29.93 -2.58
C VAL A 5 0.63 28.79 -2.85
N ILE A 6 0.35 28.60 -4.12
CA ILE A 6 -0.38 27.44 -4.60
C ILE A 6 0.36 26.21 -4.06
N ASP A 7 -0.38 25.26 -3.50
CA ASP A 7 0.07 23.90 -3.16
C ASP A 7 0.60 23.23 -4.44
N GLN A 8 1.84 23.53 -4.82
CA GLN A 8 2.50 23.07 -6.05
C GLN A 8 3.22 21.72 -5.85
N ASP A 9 3.08 21.10 -4.67
CA ASP A 9 3.89 19.95 -4.25
C ASP A 9 3.13 18.61 -4.27
N ARG A 10 2.07 18.51 -5.07
CA ARG A 10 1.44 17.21 -5.37
C ARG A 10 2.20 16.46 -6.46
N THR A 11 3.52 16.39 -6.29
CA THR A 11 4.35 15.41 -6.97
C THR A 11 3.83 14.04 -6.55
N PHE A 12 3.55 13.16 -7.52
CA PHE A 12 3.23 11.77 -7.24
C PHE A 12 4.47 11.14 -6.58
N ASP A 13 4.57 11.21 -5.24
CA ASP A 13 5.55 10.44 -4.46
C ASP A 13 5.08 8.99 -4.44
N LEU A 14 5.23 8.33 -5.59
CA LEU A 14 5.09 6.90 -5.68
C LEU A 14 6.24 6.30 -4.87
N PRO A 15 5.96 5.40 -3.92
CA PRO A 15 7.03 4.76 -3.17
C PRO A 15 7.98 4.08 -4.15
N THR A 16 9.28 4.23 -3.92
CA THR A 16 10.27 3.41 -4.62
C THR A 16 9.99 1.93 -4.35
N ARG A 17 10.56 1.04 -5.16
CA ARG A 17 10.38 -0.41 -4.96
C ARG A 17 10.80 -0.83 -3.54
N GLU A 18 11.83 -0.19 -3.00
CA GLU A 18 12.35 -0.41 -1.66
C GLU A 18 11.40 0.08 -0.56
N GLU A 19 10.57 1.09 -0.84
CA GLU A 19 9.61 1.69 0.09
C GLU A 19 8.24 1.00 0.09
N VAL A 20 7.90 0.27 -0.98
CA VAL A 20 6.62 -0.47 -1.12
C VAL A 20 6.26 -1.32 0.11
N PRO A 21 7.18 -2.10 0.73
CA PRO A 21 6.88 -2.88 1.93
C PRO A 21 6.38 -2.02 3.10
N GLN A 22 7.04 -0.89 3.34
CA GLN A 22 6.67 0.03 4.42
C GLN A 22 5.35 0.72 4.11
N TRP A 23 5.18 1.22 2.87
CA TRP A 23 3.95 1.82 2.41
C TRP A 23 2.75 0.87 2.60
N LEU A 24 2.91 -0.41 2.22
CA LEU A 24 1.87 -1.42 2.37
C LEU A 24 1.47 -1.62 3.84
N ARG A 25 2.46 -1.72 4.73
CA ARG A 25 2.23 -1.85 6.17
C ARG A 25 1.48 -0.66 6.74
N GLU A 26 1.84 0.54 6.34
CA GLU A 26 1.20 1.77 6.81
C GLU A 26 -0.22 1.91 6.25
N ALA A 27 -0.43 1.60 4.98
CA ALA A 27 -1.76 1.58 4.37
C ALA A 27 -2.68 0.59 5.11
N ARG A 28 -2.22 -0.64 5.35
CA ARG A 28 -2.98 -1.64 6.13
C ARG A 28 -3.34 -1.12 7.52
N ARG A 29 -2.37 -0.55 8.24
CA ARG A 29 -2.58 -0.03 9.61
C ARG A 29 -3.59 1.11 9.62
N ARG A 30 -3.52 2.05 8.66
CA ARG A 30 -4.49 3.14 8.52
C ARG A 30 -5.90 2.63 8.24
N SER A 31 -6.03 1.52 7.51
CA SER A 31 -7.32 0.86 7.26
C SER A 31 -7.82 -0.02 8.40
N GLY A 32 -7.07 -0.15 9.51
CA GLY A 32 -7.47 -0.98 10.66
C GLY A 32 -7.49 -2.49 10.37
N LEU A 33 -6.95 -2.95 9.24
CA LEU A 33 -7.00 -4.36 8.86
C LEU A 33 -5.87 -5.15 9.53
N SER A 34 -6.20 -6.36 9.99
CA SER A 34 -5.18 -7.33 10.39
C SER A 34 -4.45 -7.91 9.18
N LEU A 35 -3.31 -8.59 9.40
CA LEU A 35 -2.63 -9.32 8.32
C LEU A 35 -3.52 -10.42 7.73
N ALA A 36 -4.31 -11.10 8.57
CA ALA A 36 -5.23 -12.16 8.13
C ALA A 36 -6.40 -11.59 7.31
N ASP A 37 -6.86 -10.39 7.67
CA ASP A 37 -7.89 -9.67 6.92
C ASP A 37 -7.49 -9.32 5.50
N VAL A 38 -6.24 -8.86 5.32
CA VAL A 38 -5.68 -8.60 3.99
C VAL A 38 -5.53 -9.91 3.24
N ALA A 39 -4.95 -10.92 3.87
CA ALA A 39 -4.68 -12.21 3.26
C ALA A 39 -5.93 -12.85 2.64
N ARG A 40 -7.04 -12.85 3.40
CA ARG A 40 -8.35 -13.31 2.96
C ARG A 40 -8.92 -12.51 1.79
N ARG A 41 -8.72 -11.18 1.80
CA ARG A 41 -9.29 -10.28 0.79
C ARG A 41 -8.52 -10.25 -0.53
N VAL A 42 -7.21 -10.54 -0.53
CA VAL A 42 -6.38 -10.49 -1.75
C VAL A 42 -6.32 -11.79 -2.54
N GLY A 43 -7.15 -12.79 -2.21
CA GLY A 43 -7.16 -14.11 -2.86
C GLY A 43 -6.83 -15.28 -1.93
N ASP A 44 -7.14 -15.15 -0.65
CA ASP A 44 -7.00 -16.20 0.37
C ASP A 44 -5.58 -16.78 0.50
N VAL A 45 -4.60 -15.89 0.59
CA VAL A 45 -3.21 -16.27 0.91
C VAL A 45 -3.01 -16.48 2.41
N SER A 46 -1.83 -16.94 2.82
CA SER A 46 -1.51 -17.04 4.25
C SER A 46 -1.24 -15.67 4.88
N ARG A 47 -1.55 -15.51 6.16
CA ARG A 47 -1.13 -14.35 6.98
C ARG A 47 0.39 -14.11 6.89
N GLN A 48 1.17 -15.18 6.82
CA GLN A 48 2.62 -15.13 6.73
C GLN A 48 3.09 -14.54 5.39
N ALA A 49 2.40 -14.81 4.28
CA ALA A 49 2.73 -14.21 2.99
C ALA A 49 2.64 -12.67 3.05
N VAL A 50 1.54 -12.14 3.61
CA VAL A 50 1.35 -10.70 3.81
C VAL A 50 2.44 -10.12 4.73
N HIS A 51 2.79 -10.82 5.81
CA HIS A 51 3.90 -10.42 6.68
C HIS A 51 5.23 -10.33 5.93
N MET A 52 5.54 -11.29 5.06
CA MET A 52 6.77 -11.31 4.27
C MET A 52 6.82 -10.19 3.22
N TRP A 53 5.66 -9.81 2.66
CA TRP A 53 5.53 -8.66 1.75
C TRP A 53 5.79 -7.34 2.48
N GLU A 54 5.19 -7.14 3.66
CA GLU A 54 5.42 -5.93 4.48
C GLU A 54 6.85 -5.79 5.01
N ARG A 55 7.61 -6.89 5.07
CA ARG A 55 9.04 -6.88 5.41
C ARG A 55 9.97 -6.82 4.19
N GLY A 56 9.43 -6.85 2.96
CA GLY A 56 10.23 -6.89 1.73
C GLY A 56 10.97 -8.20 1.46
N SER A 57 10.77 -9.21 2.30
CA SER A 57 11.41 -10.54 2.18
C SER A 57 10.76 -11.44 1.12
N ALA A 58 9.61 -11.05 0.58
CA ALA A 58 8.96 -11.69 -0.56
C ALA A 58 8.21 -10.62 -1.37
N THR A 59 8.01 -10.86 -2.66
CA THR A 59 7.23 -9.97 -3.53
C THR A 59 5.88 -10.62 -3.84
N PRO A 60 4.74 -9.91 -3.73
CA PRO A 60 3.46 -10.42 -4.23
C PRO A 60 3.54 -10.62 -5.75
N ASN A 61 2.84 -11.64 -6.27
CA ASN A 61 2.69 -11.79 -7.72
C ASN A 61 1.79 -10.66 -8.28
N ALA A 62 1.71 -10.57 -9.61
CA ALA A 62 0.92 -9.53 -10.28
C ALA A 62 -0.56 -9.50 -9.83
N TYR A 63 -1.18 -10.66 -9.63
CA TYR A 63 -2.58 -10.73 -9.18
C TYR A 63 -2.76 -10.14 -7.78
N HIS A 64 -1.96 -10.57 -6.80
CA HIS A 64 -2.02 -10.05 -5.43
C HIS A 64 -1.65 -8.58 -5.37
N LEU A 65 -0.68 -8.14 -6.17
CA LEU A 65 -0.30 -6.74 -6.28
C LEU A 65 -1.49 -5.88 -6.75
N MET A 66 -2.22 -6.32 -7.78
CA MET A 66 -3.42 -5.62 -8.25
C MET A 66 -4.50 -5.53 -7.17
N GLN A 67 -4.73 -6.61 -6.40
CA GLN A 67 -5.69 -6.59 -5.29
C GLN A 67 -5.27 -5.62 -4.18
N LEU A 68 -3.97 -5.57 -3.86
CA LEU A 68 -3.43 -4.61 -2.89
C LEU A 68 -3.59 -3.17 -3.36
N VAL A 69 -3.35 -2.89 -4.63
CA VAL A 69 -3.57 -1.56 -5.24
C VAL A 69 -5.05 -1.20 -5.17
N VAL A 70 -5.97 -2.08 -5.55
CA VAL A 70 -7.41 -1.81 -5.45
C VAL A 70 -7.85 -1.54 -4.00
N MET A 71 -7.26 -2.23 -3.03
CA MET A 71 -7.61 -2.11 -1.62
C MET A 71 -7.05 -0.85 -0.94
N PHE A 72 -5.83 -0.45 -1.30
CA PHE A 72 -5.04 0.53 -0.55
C PHE A 72 -4.59 1.74 -1.34
N ALA A 73 -4.72 1.73 -2.67
CA ALA A 73 -4.52 2.96 -3.42
C ALA A 73 -5.47 4.01 -2.85
N PRO A 74 -5.01 5.25 -2.63
CA PRO A 74 -5.94 6.33 -2.38
C PRO A 74 -6.99 6.32 -3.51
N PRO A 75 -8.29 6.55 -3.20
CA PRO A 75 -9.27 6.74 -4.27
C PRO A 75 -8.66 7.74 -5.25
N GLY A 76 -8.60 7.33 -6.52
CA GLY A 76 -8.04 8.19 -7.55
C GLY A 76 -8.69 9.57 -7.45
N ARG A 77 -7.85 10.61 -7.55
CA ARG A 77 -8.20 12.03 -7.73
C ARG A 77 -9.67 12.40 -7.60
#